data_AF-A0A290MJK4-F1
#
_entry.id   AF-A0A290MJK4-F1
#
_cell.length_a   1.000
_cell.length_b   1.000
_cell.length_c   1.000
_cell.angle_alpha   90.00
_cell.angle_beta   90.00
_cell.angle_gamma   90.00
#
_symmetry.space_group_name_H-M   'P 1'
#
loop_
_entity.id
_entity.type
_entity.pdbx_description
1 polymer ?
#
loop_
_entity_poly.entity_id
_entity_poly.type
_entity_poly.pdbx_seq_one_letter_code
_entity_poly.pdbx_strand_id
1 'polypeptide(L)'
;MTTFHSCLWRGLLGSLAAILLLGMAAPSSAQPSAASGVDFDAALRGLKFKPEKVDGNQGAKGKANGLLDADEMALAAAILNGPDRPFEPKGGLDRAKLVAAYDQAMISAQTDLARLTKTWPTAPQVAAGYALLGEDSYLAFNAMAGAFGAPMKGDYTLARALTPYLAADGDADGDGVSNRDEYAATIKDGRAAYIRAALDPAIKPAKAAAVAAPVAEATRTLGVVLYPGFEVLDVFGPVEMWANTPGLEVVMISQDGGPVRSAQGTVVHADYSFATAPRLAIMMVPGGAGTYSQLENPALLSFLNVRDAETEFTASVCTGSAILAKAGLLKGRKATSNKAFFSLAVEQDPTVNWIKRARWVEDGKYFTSSGVSAGTDMALGLIARLKGKAEAHALAKSLEYEWRDDPSYDPFAKP
;
A
#
# COMPACT_ATOMS: atom_id res chain seq x y z
N MET A 1 -24.41 -14.04 29.79
CA MET A 1 -23.86 -12.93 28.98
C MET A 1 -22.98 -13.50 27.88
N THR A 2 -23.58 -14.26 26.95
CA THR A 2 -22.86 -15.10 25.98
C THR A 2 -23.66 -15.24 24.68
N THR A 3 -24.30 -14.15 24.23
CA THR A 3 -25.23 -14.17 23.09
C THR A 3 -25.19 -12.88 22.25
N PHE A 4 -24.01 -12.25 22.10
CA PHE A 4 -23.84 -11.11 21.18
C PHE A 4 -22.65 -11.22 20.21
N HIS A 5 -21.88 -12.32 20.24
CA HIS A 5 -20.77 -12.56 19.32
C HIS A 5 -21.14 -13.45 18.11
N SER A 6 -22.40 -13.86 17.95
CA SER A 6 -22.80 -14.86 16.95
C SER A 6 -23.52 -14.33 15.70
N CYS A 7 -23.79 -13.01 15.59
CA CYS A 7 -24.53 -12.46 14.45
C CYS A 7 -23.69 -11.78 13.34
N LEU A 8 -22.43 -11.41 13.59
CA LEU A 8 -21.57 -10.79 12.58
C LEU A 8 -20.75 -11.78 11.74
N TRP A 9 -20.76 -13.07 12.08
CA TRP A 9 -19.99 -14.11 11.39
C TRP A 9 -20.83 -15.08 10.54
N ARG A 10 -22.12 -14.79 10.31
CA ARG A 10 -22.98 -15.57 9.40
C ARG A 10 -23.04 -15.04 7.97
N GLY A 11 -22.49 -13.85 7.69
CA GLY A 11 -22.39 -13.30 6.34
C GLY A 11 -21.21 -13.83 5.52
N LEU A 12 -20.07 -14.15 6.16
CA LEU A 12 -18.86 -14.63 5.47
C LEU A 12 -18.83 -16.15 5.23
N LEU A 13 -19.58 -16.94 6.02
CA LEU A 13 -19.63 -18.41 5.87
C LEU A 13 -20.73 -18.89 4.91
N GLY A 14 -21.60 -17.98 4.42
CA GLY A 14 -22.69 -18.30 3.49
C GLY A 14 -22.26 -18.58 2.05
N SER A 15 -21.04 -18.17 1.66
CA SER A 15 -20.55 -18.31 0.27
C SER A 15 -19.50 -19.42 0.10
N LEU A 16 -19.18 -20.16 1.17
CA LEU A 16 -18.26 -21.31 1.15
C LEU A 16 -18.98 -22.68 1.12
N ALA A 17 -20.32 -22.71 1.12
CA ALA A 17 -21.12 -23.93 1.31
C ALA A 17 -21.85 -24.46 0.06
N ALA A 18 -21.55 -23.97 -1.15
CA ALA A 18 -22.15 -24.50 -2.38
C ALA A 18 -21.08 -25.09 -3.30
N ILE A 19 -20.67 -26.32 -3.01
CA ILE A 19 -20.36 -27.46 -3.91
C ILE A 19 -19.65 -28.50 -3.04
N LEU A 20 -20.41 -29.20 -2.20
CA LEU A 20 -20.01 -30.48 -1.62
C LEU A 20 -21.28 -31.18 -1.08
N LEU A 21 -22.04 -31.74 -2.02
CA LEU A 21 -23.12 -32.67 -1.73
C LEU A 21 -23.15 -33.70 -2.86
N LEU A 22 -22.44 -34.81 -2.63
CA LEU A 22 -22.83 -36.18 -3.00
C LEU A 22 -21.70 -37.14 -2.59
N GLY A 23 -22.02 -38.06 -1.66
CA GLY A 23 -21.17 -39.20 -1.32
C GLY A 23 -20.79 -39.31 0.15
N MET A 24 -21.75 -39.65 1.02
CA MET A 24 -21.47 -40.10 2.38
C MET A 24 -20.86 -41.51 2.38
N ALA A 25 -19.75 -41.69 3.10
CA ALA A 25 -19.45 -42.87 3.91
C ALA A 25 -18.45 -42.50 5.03
N ALA A 26 -18.80 -42.80 6.28
CA ALA A 26 -17.97 -42.59 7.46
C ALA A 26 -17.18 -43.87 7.83
N PRO A 27 -16.30 -43.85 8.85
CA PRO A 27 -14.86 -43.96 8.71
C PRO A 27 -14.34 -45.39 8.95
N SER A 28 -13.25 -45.76 8.28
CA SER A 28 -12.44 -46.92 8.65
C SER A 28 -11.11 -46.43 9.22
N SER A 29 -10.89 -46.83 10.47
CA SER A 29 -9.68 -46.65 11.26
C SER A 29 -8.46 -47.26 10.58
N ALA A 30 -7.49 -46.43 10.20
CA ALA A 30 -6.08 -46.82 10.15
C ALA A 30 -5.18 -45.58 10.09
N GLN A 31 -4.48 -45.32 11.20
CA GLN A 31 -3.12 -44.80 11.16
C GLN A 31 -2.27 -45.75 12.03
N PRO A 32 -0.94 -45.82 11.88
CA PRO A 32 -0.06 -45.17 10.89
C PRO A 32 0.96 -46.14 10.24
N SER A 33 1.37 -45.89 9.00
CA SER A 33 2.79 -45.80 8.60
C SER A 33 2.92 -45.79 7.09
N ALA A 34 3.36 -44.68 6.54
CA ALA A 34 4.44 -44.60 5.57
C ALA A 34 4.81 -43.12 5.51
N ALA A 35 6.09 -42.81 5.58
CA ALA A 35 6.59 -41.48 5.31
C ALA A 35 6.04 -41.03 3.96
N SER A 36 5.08 -40.11 3.95
CA SER A 36 4.77 -39.37 2.73
C SER A 36 5.80 -38.26 2.64
N GLY A 37 7.01 -38.64 2.23
CA GLY A 37 7.86 -37.72 1.52
C GLY A 37 7.01 -37.21 0.35
N VAL A 38 6.64 -35.94 0.39
CA VAL A 38 6.04 -35.29 -0.77
C VAL A 38 7.14 -35.31 -1.83
N ASP A 39 7.00 -36.22 -2.78
CA ASP A 39 7.81 -36.23 -4.00
C ASP A 39 7.42 -35.00 -4.81
N PHE A 40 8.10 -33.89 -4.51
CA PHE A 40 7.86 -32.60 -5.15
C PHE A 40 8.13 -32.67 -6.66
N ASP A 41 9.08 -33.51 -7.07
CA ASP A 41 9.36 -33.77 -8.47
C ASP A 41 8.19 -34.49 -9.15
N ALA A 42 7.55 -35.46 -8.50
CA ALA A 42 6.31 -36.07 -9.01
C ALA A 42 5.09 -35.12 -8.93
N ALA A 43 5.01 -34.28 -7.89
CA ALA A 43 3.97 -33.26 -7.76
C ALA A 43 4.06 -32.22 -8.88
N LEU A 44 5.27 -31.91 -9.37
CA LEU A 44 5.52 -30.91 -10.41
C LEU A 44 5.63 -31.51 -11.83
N ARG A 45 6.16 -32.73 -12.02
CA ARG A 45 6.26 -33.40 -13.33
C ARG A 45 4.90 -33.79 -13.93
N GLY A 46 3.84 -33.78 -13.13
CA GLY A 46 2.45 -33.98 -13.55
C GLY A 46 1.58 -32.74 -13.44
N LEU A 47 2.10 -31.63 -12.90
CA LEU A 47 1.41 -30.35 -12.95
C LEU A 47 1.41 -29.88 -14.40
N LYS A 48 0.38 -30.32 -15.14
CA LYS A 48 -0.30 -29.39 -16.04
C LYS A 48 -0.82 -28.28 -15.14
N PHE A 49 0.05 -27.33 -14.79
CA PHE A 49 -0.37 -26.01 -14.34
C PHE A 49 -1.41 -25.62 -15.38
N LYS A 50 -2.69 -25.61 -14.97
CA LYS A 50 -3.75 -24.99 -15.76
C LYS A 50 -3.61 -23.53 -15.39
N PRO A 51 -2.79 -22.75 -16.11
CA PRO A 51 -2.39 -21.48 -15.60
C PRO A 51 -3.62 -20.53 -15.66
N GLU A 52 -4.65 -20.86 -16.44
CA GLU A 52 -5.98 -20.27 -16.26
C GLU A 52 -6.65 -20.44 -14.87
N LYS A 53 -6.09 -21.21 -13.92
CA LYS A 53 -6.71 -21.56 -12.62
C LYS A 53 -5.84 -21.31 -11.38
N VAL A 54 -4.56 -20.97 -11.54
CA VAL A 54 -3.69 -20.66 -10.40
C VAL A 54 -3.60 -19.15 -10.28
N ASP A 55 -4.14 -18.63 -9.19
CA ASP A 55 -4.22 -17.21 -8.92
C ASP A 55 -4.01 -17.01 -7.43
N GLY A 56 -2.79 -16.62 -7.07
CA GLY A 56 -2.36 -16.45 -5.68
C GLY A 56 -3.08 -15.31 -4.95
N ASN A 57 -3.84 -14.48 -5.67
CA ASN A 57 -4.54 -13.30 -5.13
C ASN A 57 -6.04 -13.20 -5.47
N GLN A 58 -6.59 -14.18 -6.21
CA GLN A 58 -7.98 -14.20 -6.71
C GLN A 58 -8.37 -12.99 -7.60
N GLY A 59 -7.41 -12.44 -8.35
CA GLY A 59 -7.58 -11.33 -9.28
C GLY A 59 -8.11 -11.70 -10.67
N ALA A 60 -8.62 -10.70 -11.39
CA ALA A 60 -9.02 -10.89 -12.79
C ALA A 60 -7.79 -11.15 -13.67
N LYS A 61 -7.87 -12.17 -14.55
CA LYS A 61 -6.84 -12.48 -15.57
C LYS A 61 -6.32 -11.22 -16.28
N GLY A 62 -5.00 -11.12 -16.46
CA GLY A 62 -4.37 -10.05 -17.25
C GLY A 62 -4.02 -8.78 -16.48
N LYS A 63 -3.83 -8.88 -15.15
CA LYS A 63 -3.34 -7.78 -14.32
C LYS A 63 -2.06 -8.22 -13.61
N ALA A 64 -0.91 -7.75 -14.08
CA ALA A 64 0.34 -7.84 -13.32
C ALA A 64 0.23 -6.95 -12.07
N ASN A 65 -0.30 -7.54 -10.99
CA ASN A 65 -0.46 -6.91 -9.69
C ASN A 65 0.64 -7.30 -8.71
N GLY A 66 1.73 -7.92 -9.21
CA GLY A 66 2.92 -8.23 -8.43
C GLY A 66 2.73 -9.37 -7.43
N LEU A 67 1.69 -10.20 -7.61
CA LEU A 67 1.41 -11.35 -6.75
C LEU A 67 1.02 -12.56 -7.59
N LEU A 68 2.03 -13.31 -8.05
CA LEU A 68 1.97 -14.72 -8.45
C LEU A 68 0.72 -15.08 -9.26
N ASP A 69 0.55 -14.43 -10.40
CA ASP A 69 -0.38 -14.91 -11.41
C ASP A 69 0.26 -16.04 -12.24
N ALA A 70 -0.56 -16.74 -13.01
CA ALA A 70 -0.11 -17.92 -13.69
C ALA A 70 0.79 -17.66 -14.91
N ASP A 71 0.88 -16.41 -15.35
CA ASP A 71 1.77 -16.00 -16.42
C ASP A 71 3.18 -15.76 -15.87
N GLU A 72 3.30 -15.15 -14.69
CA GLU A 72 4.56 -14.99 -13.96
C GLU A 72 5.18 -16.35 -13.59
N MET A 73 4.35 -17.31 -13.15
CA MET A 73 4.80 -18.69 -12.91
C MET A 73 5.26 -19.43 -14.18
N ALA A 74 4.71 -19.06 -15.34
CA ALA A 74 5.10 -19.67 -16.60
C ALA A 74 6.45 -19.16 -17.11
N LEU A 75 6.82 -17.91 -16.80
CA LEU A 75 8.17 -17.39 -17.03
C LEU A 75 9.20 -18.17 -16.22
N ALA A 76 8.98 -18.32 -14.90
CA ALA A 76 9.86 -19.09 -14.03
C ALA A 76 10.03 -20.55 -14.53
N ALA A 77 8.93 -21.19 -14.96
CA ALA A 77 8.98 -22.53 -15.53
C ALA A 77 9.75 -22.59 -16.86
N ALA A 78 9.63 -21.57 -17.72
CA ALA A 78 10.33 -21.51 -18.99
C ALA A 78 11.86 -21.36 -18.80
N ILE A 79 12.29 -20.62 -17.78
CA ILE A 79 13.70 -20.47 -17.41
C ILE A 79 14.27 -21.79 -16.90
N LEU A 80 13.57 -22.48 -15.98
CA LEU A 80 14.03 -23.74 -15.40
C LEU A 80 14.14 -24.87 -16.44
N ASN A 81 13.23 -24.89 -17.43
CA ASN A 81 13.15 -25.94 -18.46
C ASN A 81 13.90 -25.61 -19.76
N GLY A 82 14.48 -24.41 -19.87
CA GLY A 82 15.17 -23.93 -21.08
C GLY A 82 16.63 -24.43 -21.23
N PRO A 83 17.25 -24.19 -22.40
CA PRO A 83 18.69 -24.40 -22.61
C PRO A 83 19.54 -23.35 -21.87
N ASP A 84 20.82 -23.65 -21.64
CA ASP A 84 21.79 -22.69 -21.08
C ASP A 84 21.95 -21.49 -22.03
N ARG A 85 21.85 -20.25 -21.51
CA ARG A 85 21.98 -19.01 -22.30
C ARG A 85 23.24 -18.23 -21.89
N PRO A 86 24.11 -17.79 -22.83
CA PRO A 86 25.33 -17.05 -22.53
C PRO A 86 25.10 -15.55 -22.31
N PHE A 87 25.96 -14.93 -21.48
CA PHE A 87 25.85 -13.56 -20.97
C PHE A 87 26.73 -12.54 -21.71
N GLU A 88 26.26 -11.29 -21.82
CA GLU A 88 27.09 -10.09 -21.92
C GLU A 88 26.50 -8.94 -21.06
N PRO A 89 27.25 -7.86 -20.75
CA PRO A 89 28.14 -7.72 -19.61
C PRO A 89 27.48 -7.08 -18.37
N LYS A 90 26.14 -7.00 -18.30
CA LYS A 90 25.44 -6.27 -17.21
C LYS A 90 24.48 -7.10 -16.37
N GLY A 91 24.71 -8.41 -16.31
CA GLY A 91 24.08 -9.30 -15.33
C GLY A 91 22.84 -9.97 -15.89
N GLY A 92 23.02 -11.23 -16.30
CA GLY A 92 21.92 -12.16 -16.53
C GLY A 92 22.05 -13.36 -15.59
N LEU A 93 20.99 -14.15 -15.57
CA LEU A 93 20.73 -15.23 -14.60
C LEU A 93 21.51 -16.52 -14.87
N ASP A 94 22.51 -16.85 -14.04
CA ASP A 94 23.28 -18.10 -14.10
C ASP A 94 22.38 -19.31 -13.78
N ARG A 95 22.10 -20.16 -14.78
CA ARG A 95 21.25 -21.35 -14.62
C ARG A 95 21.73 -22.27 -13.50
N ALA A 96 23.03 -22.44 -13.31
CA ALA A 96 23.55 -23.29 -12.24
C ALA A 96 23.20 -22.70 -10.86
N LYS A 97 23.28 -21.37 -10.72
CA LYS A 97 22.83 -20.67 -9.50
C LYS A 97 21.32 -20.67 -9.35
N LEU A 98 20.56 -20.58 -10.43
CA LEU A 98 19.10 -20.68 -10.42
C LEU A 98 18.65 -22.06 -9.98
N VAL A 99 19.20 -23.13 -10.57
CA VAL A 99 18.88 -24.50 -10.19
C VAL A 99 19.28 -24.75 -8.74
N ALA A 100 20.45 -24.28 -8.31
CA ALA A 100 20.86 -24.35 -6.90
C ALA A 100 19.93 -23.57 -5.96
N ALA A 101 19.47 -22.38 -6.37
CA ALA A 101 18.54 -21.56 -5.61
C ALA A 101 17.15 -22.19 -5.51
N TYR A 102 16.68 -22.77 -6.62
CA TYR A 102 15.44 -23.52 -6.69
C TYR A 102 15.51 -24.77 -5.80
N ASP A 103 16.56 -25.59 -5.93
CA ASP A 103 16.77 -26.77 -5.11
C ASP A 103 16.84 -26.42 -3.61
N GLN A 104 17.54 -25.34 -3.26
CA GLN A 104 17.61 -24.85 -1.89
C GLN A 104 16.23 -24.44 -1.38
N ALA A 105 15.50 -23.62 -2.14
CA ALA A 105 14.16 -23.18 -1.75
C ALA A 105 13.18 -24.36 -1.62
N MET A 106 13.33 -25.39 -2.45
CA MET A 106 12.51 -26.60 -2.39
C MET A 106 12.80 -27.41 -1.13
N ILE A 107 14.06 -27.60 -0.75
CA ILE A 107 14.46 -28.25 0.51
C ILE A 107 13.93 -27.47 1.72
N SER A 108 14.05 -26.15 1.67
CA SER A 108 13.57 -25.24 2.72
C SER A 108 12.05 -25.24 2.83
N ALA A 109 11.34 -25.21 1.69
CA ALA A 109 9.88 -25.28 1.64
C ALA A 109 9.37 -26.62 2.16
N GLN A 110 10.02 -27.74 1.84
CA GLN A 110 9.71 -29.05 2.41
C GLN A 110 9.85 -29.06 3.93
N THR A 111 10.93 -28.46 4.44
CA THR A 111 11.21 -28.36 5.89
C THR A 111 10.13 -27.55 6.60
N ASP A 112 9.78 -26.37 6.06
CA ASP A 112 8.73 -25.53 6.63
C ASP A 112 7.35 -26.18 6.50
N LEU A 113 7.09 -26.87 5.39
CA LEU A 113 5.80 -27.48 5.14
C LEU A 113 5.52 -28.67 6.07
N ALA A 114 6.51 -29.52 6.32
CA ALA A 114 6.40 -30.64 7.26
C ALA A 114 6.08 -30.16 8.68
N ARG A 115 6.48 -28.93 9.03
CA ARG A 115 6.12 -28.28 10.29
C ARG A 115 4.73 -27.66 10.21
N LEU A 116 4.45 -26.86 9.18
CA LEU A 116 3.21 -26.11 9.02
C LEU A 116 2.00 -27.03 8.90
N THR A 117 2.09 -28.13 8.16
CA THR A 117 1.00 -29.09 7.95
C THR A 117 0.51 -29.80 9.21
N LYS A 118 1.35 -29.88 10.25
CA LYS A 118 0.96 -30.41 11.56
C LYS A 118 -0.07 -29.51 12.26
N THR A 119 -0.05 -28.22 11.95
CA THR A 119 -0.92 -27.20 12.55
C THR A 119 -1.98 -26.70 11.58
N TRP A 120 -1.64 -26.63 10.28
CA TRP A 120 -2.43 -26.02 9.22
C TRP A 120 -2.44 -26.94 7.98
N PRO A 121 -3.41 -27.86 7.85
CA PRO A 121 -3.45 -28.87 6.79
C PRO A 121 -3.51 -28.32 5.35
N THR A 122 -3.90 -27.05 5.18
CA THR A 122 -4.02 -26.35 3.88
C THR A 122 -2.76 -25.56 3.47
N ALA A 123 -1.75 -25.45 4.34
CA ALA A 123 -0.48 -24.77 4.05
C ALA A 123 0.33 -25.30 2.84
N PRO A 124 0.25 -26.58 2.41
CA PRO A 124 1.01 -27.10 1.25
C PRO A 124 0.84 -26.33 -0.04
N GLN A 125 -0.35 -25.82 -0.29
CA GLN A 125 -0.67 -25.14 -1.55
C GLN A 125 -0.10 -23.72 -1.61
N VAL A 126 0.22 -23.13 -0.47
CA VAL A 126 0.67 -21.74 -0.36
C VAL A 126 2.20 -21.66 -0.23
N ALA A 127 2.83 -22.56 0.54
CA ALA A 127 4.27 -22.51 0.79
C ALA A 127 5.13 -22.80 -0.46
N ALA A 128 4.64 -23.62 -1.39
CA ALA A 128 5.42 -24.07 -2.55
C ALA A 128 5.59 -22.99 -3.65
N GLY A 129 4.70 -21.99 -3.73
CA GLY A 129 4.76 -20.95 -4.77
C GLY A 129 5.45 -19.67 -4.32
N TYR A 130 5.28 -19.29 -3.05
CA TYR A 130 5.65 -17.94 -2.57
C TYR A 130 7.15 -17.73 -2.33
N ALA A 131 7.91 -18.77 -1.99
CA ALA A 131 9.32 -18.60 -1.66
C ALA A 131 10.26 -18.61 -2.87
N LEU A 132 9.73 -18.77 -4.08
CA LEU A 132 10.52 -18.97 -5.31
C LEU A 132 10.72 -17.70 -6.15
N LEU A 133 10.04 -16.58 -5.83
CA LEU A 133 10.09 -15.34 -6.62
C LEU A 133 10.80 -14.19 -5.91
N GLY A 134 11.92 -14.48 -5.23
CA GLY A 134 12.77 -13.45 -4.64
C GLY A 134 12.37 -13.00 -3.24
N GLU A 135 12.99 -11.92 -2.81
CA GLU A 135 13.07 -11.44 -1.44
C GLU A 135 11.73 -10.94 -0.90
N ASP A 136 11.00 -10.16 -1.69
CA ASP A 136 9.72 -9.60 -1.27
C ASP A 136 8.66 -10.67 -1.08
N SER A 137 8.63 -11.67 -1.96
CA SER A 137 7.72 -12.82 -1.85
C SER A 137 8.02 -13.65 -0.60
N TYR A 138 9.30 -13.85 -0.28
CA TYR A 138 9.73 -14.48 0.97
C TYR A 138 9.31 -13.66 2.20
N LEU A 139 9.54 -12.35 2.21
CA LEU A 139 9.22 -11.49 3.35
C LEU A 139 7.71 -11.43 3.60
N ALA A 140 6.90 -11.30 2.55
CA ALA A 140 5.44 -11.30 2.65
C ALA A 140 4.92 -12.62 3.23
N PHE A 141 5.42 -13.76 2.73
CA PHE A 141 5.00 -15.06 3.23
C PHE A 141 5.48 -15.33 4.66
N ASN A 142 6.72 -14.95 4.99
CA ASN A 142 7.27 -15.09 6.33
C ASN A 142 6.52 -14.24 7.36
N ALA A 143 6.14 -13.01 7.01
CA ALA A 143 5.32 -12.15 7.84
C ALA A 143 3.93 -12.75 8.08
N MET A 144 3.27 -13.22 7.02
CA MET A 144 1.97 -13.88 7.12
C MET A 144 2.05 -15.15 8.00
N ALA A 145 3.00 -16.04 7.74
CA ALA A 145 3.19 -17.26 8.53
C ALA A 145 3.57 -16.94 9.99
N GLY A 146 4.35 -15.88 10.21
CA GLY A 146 4.69 -15.36 11.53
C GLY A 146 3.47 -14.89 12.33
N ALA A 147 2.50 -14.24 11.67
CA ALA A 147 1.23 -13.83 12.30
C ALA A 147 0.40 -15.02 12.82
N PHE A 148 0.56 -16.21 12.23
CA PHE A 148 -0.02 -17.47 12.71
C PHE A 148 0.89 -18.23 13.68
N GLY A 149 1.93 -17.58 14.22
CA GLY A 149 2.88 -18.17 15.17
C GLY A 149 3.83 -19.19 14.54
N ALA A 150 3.99 -19.16 13.21
CA ALA A 150 4.64 -20.22 12.46
C ALA A 150 5.66 -19.70 11.42
N PRO A 151 6.56 -18.75 11.77
CA PRO A 151 7.49 -18.12 10.83
C PRO A 151 8.35 -19.14 10.10
N MET A 152 8.82 -18.77 8.91
CA MET A 152 9.67 -19.60 8.07
C MET A 152 11.01 -19.85 8.74
N LYS A 153 11.51 -21.08 8.62
CA LYS A 153 12.76 -21.53 9.26
C LYS A 153 13.74 -22.15 8.28
N GLY A 154 13.33 -22.44 7.05
CA GLY A 154 14.23 -22.88 5.98
C GLY A 154 15.19 -21.77 5.55
N ASP A 155 16.29 -22.16 4.90
CA ASP A 155 17.23 -21.23 4.27
C ASP A 155 16.78 -20.90 2.85
N TYR A 156 16.46 -19.62 2.60
CA TYR A 156 16.01 -19.13 1.29
C TYR A 156 17.02 -18.16 0.66
N THR A 157 18.24 -18.11 1.17
CA THR A 157 19.23 -17.07 0.80
C THR A 157 19.49 -17.01 -0.70
N LEU A 158 19.65 -18.16 -1.38
CA LEU A 158 19.90 -18.17 -2.83
C LEU A 158 18.66 -17.78 -3.63
N ALA A 159 17.46 -18.18 -3.20
CA ALA A 159 16.22 -17.79 -3.87
C ALA A 159 15.95 -16.27 -3.74
N ARG A 160 16.25 -15.70 -2.58
CA ARG A 160 16.16 -14.24 -2.35
C ARG A 160 17.16 -13.45 -3.20
N ALA A 161 18.32 -14.03 -3.53
CA ALA A 161 19.32 -13.39 -4.39
C ALA A 161 18.89 -13.27 -5.86
N LEU A 162 17.80 -13.93 -6.28
CA LEU A 162 17.28 -13.89 -7.65
C LEU A 162 16.29 -12.74 -7.91
N THR A 163 15.96 -11.95 -6.87
CA THR A 163 15.02 -10.83 -6.95
C THR A 163 15.27 -9.89 -8.15
N PRO A 164 16.50 -9.43 -8.43
CA PRO A 164 16.75 -8.49 -9.53
C PRO A 164 16.41 -9.02 -10.92
N TYR A 165 16.15 -10.33 -11.05
CA TYR A 165 15.94 -11.00 -12.33
C TYR A 165 14.54 -11.59 -12.44
N LEU A 166 13.98 -12.14 -11.36
CA LEU A 166 12.72 -12.90 -11.40
C LEU A 166 11.54 -12.18 -10.77
N ALA A 167 11.77 -11.09 -10.03
CA ALA A 167 10.69 -10.27 -9.52
C ALA A 167 9.95 -9.58 -10.67
N ALA A 168 8.74 -9.08 -10.41
CA ALA A 168 7.95 -8.36 -11.42
C ALA A 168 8.70 -7.11 -11.93
N ASP A 169 9.48 -6.47 -11.08
CA ASP A 169 10.37 -5.34 -11.39
C ASP A 169 11.81 -5.77 -11.74
N GLY A 170 12.11 -7.08 -11.70
CA GLY A 170 13.35 -7.64 -12.18
C GLY A 170 13.43 -7.65 -13.70
N ASP A 171 14.62 -7.95 -14.22
CA ASP A 171 14.95 -7.98 -15.64
C ASP A 171 15.61 -9.34 -15.96
N ALA A 172 14.82 -10.28 -16.48
CA ALA A 172 15.25 -11.67 -16.64
C ALA A 172 16.28 -11.86 -17.75
N ASP A 173 16.24 -11.05 -18.80
CA ASP A 173 17.11 -11.15 -19.97
C ASP A 173 18.20 -10.05 -20.03
N GLY A 174 18.11 -9.05 -19.15
CA GLY A 174 19.11 -7.99 -18.96
C GLY A 174 19.05 -6.91 -20.04
N ASP A 175 17.93 -6.79 -20.77
CA ASP A 175 17.78 -5.85 -21.87
C ASP A 175 17.43 -4.42 -21.42
N GLY A 176 17.14 -4.24 -20.12
CA GLY A 176 16.76 -2.99 -19.49
C GLY A 176 15.24 -2.74 -19.43
N VAL A 177 14.42 -3.72 -19.80
CA VAL A 177 12.95 -3.70 -19.67
C VAL A 177 12.57 -4.65 -18.53
N SER A 178 11.72 -4.20 -17.60
CA SER A 178 11.30 -5.08 -16.50
C SER A 178 10.36 -6.18 -16.98
N ASN A 179 10.37 -7.34 -16.31
CA ASN A 179 9.46 -8.45 -16.58
C ASN A 179 7.99 -8.00 -16.64
N ARG A 180 7.59 -7.05 -15.78
CA ARG A 180 6.26 -6.42 -15.78
C ARG A 180 5.99 -5.59 -17.03
N ASP A 181 6.97 -4.83 -17.51
CA ASP A 181 6.80 -3.99 -18.70
C ASP A 181 6.72 -4.85 -19.97
N GLU A 182 7.49 -5.93 -20.03
CA GLU A 182 7.40 -6.92 -21.10
C GLU A 182 6.05 -7.64 -21.07
N TYR A 183 5.60 -8.05 -19.88
CA TYR A 183 4.27 -8.59 -19.66
C TYR A 183 3.20 -7.62 -20.19
N ALA A 184 3.21 -6.38 -19.72
CA ALA A 184 2.23 -5.38 -20.11
C ALA A 184 2.20 -5.15 -21.63
N ALA A 185 3.37 -5.18 -22.29
CA ALA A 185 3.48 -4.94 -23.71
C ALA A 185 3.01 -6.13 -24.58
N THR A 186 3.17 -7.35 -24.10
CA THR A 186 3.09 -8.56 -24.95
C THR A 186 2.04 -9.58 -24.50
N ILE A 187 1.51 -9.48 -23.28
CA ILE A 187 0.53 -10.46 -22.78
C ILE A 187 -0.77 -10.47 -23.59
N LYS A 188 -1.14 -9.33 -24.20
CA LYS A 188 -2.26 -9.22 -25.16
C LYS A 188 -2.11 -10.16 -26.37
N ASP A 189 -0.87 -10.48 -26.73
CA ASP A 189 -0.51 -11.40 -27.82
C ASP A 189 -0.34 -12.85 -27.30
N GLY A 190 -0.61 -13.06 -26.01
CA GLY A 190 -0.61 -14.34 -25.32
C GLY A 190 0.65 -14.57 -24.48
N ARG A 191 0.52 -15.47 -23.49
CA ARG A 191 1.60 -15.87 -22.57
C ARG A 191 2.90 -16.26 -23.27
N ALA A 192 2.81 -16.95 -24.41
CA ALA A 192 4.00 -17.35 -25.17
C ALA A 192 4.73 -16.17 -25.81
N ALA A 193 4.05 -15.05 -26.08
CA ALA A 193 4.67 -13.82 -26.55
C ALA A 193 5.40 -13.12 -25.40
N TYR A 194 4.77 -13.07 -24.23
CA TYR A 194 5.40 -12.59 -22.98
C TYR A 194 6.66 -13.35 -22.62
N ILE A 195 6.59 -14.68 -22.48
CA ILE A 195 7.75 -15.50 -22.15
C ILE A 195 8.88 -15.33 -23.17
N ARG A 196 8.54 -15.08 -24.44
CA ARG A 196 9.55 -14.89 -25.47
C ARG A 196 10.20 -13.53 -25.37
N ALA A 197 9.44 -12.46 -25.10
CA ALA A 197 10.00 -11.15 -24.83
C ALA A 197 10.93 -11.21 -23.62
N ALA A 198 10.43 -11.70 -22.48
CA ALA A 198 11.15 -11.76 -21.21
C ALA A 198 12.37 -12.68 -21.13
N LEU A 199 12.73 -13.31 -22.23
CA LEU A 199 13.90 -14.17 -22.30
C LEU A 199 14.77 -13.87 -23.53
N ASP A 200 14.34 -13.00 -24.44
CA ASP A 200 15.02 -12.72 -25.69
C ASP A 200 15.28 -11.22 -25.81
N PRO A 201 16.52 -10.76 -25.53
CA PRO A 201 16.86 -9.33 -25.51
C PRO A 201 16.78 -8.68 -26.91
N ALA A 202 16.57 -9.47 -27.97
CA ALA A 202 16.29 -8.97 -29.31
C ALA A 202 14.82 -8.57 -29.50
N ILE A 203 13.89 -9.06 -28.67
CA ILE A 203 12.46 -8.81 -28.76
C ILE A 203 12.11 -7.60 -27.89
N LYS A 204 12.37 -6.42 -28.44
CA LYS A 204 11.99 -5.18 -27.77
C LYS A 204 10.52 -4.88 -28.04
N PRO A 205 9.67 -4.74 -27.01
CA PRO A 205 8.31 -4.29 -27.24
C PRO A 205 8.33 -2.95 -27.98
N ALA A 206 7.52 -2.83 -29.04
CA ALA A 206 7.42 -1.60 -29.81
C ALA A 206 7.17 -0.45 -28.84
N LYS A 207 8.12 0.49 -28.77
CA LYS A 207 8.19 1.57 -27.78
C LYS A 207 6.78 2.15 -27.59
N ALA A 208 6.05 1.66 -26.58
CA ALA A 208 4.91 2.38 -26.07
C ALA A 208 5.48 3.74 -25.76
N ALA A 209 4.91 4.80 -26.35
CA ALA A 209 5.33 6.17 -26.14
C ALA A 209 5.66 6.28 -24.66
N ALA A 210 6.95 6.47 -24.36
CA ALA A 210 7.49 6.17 -23.05
C ALA A 210 6.56 6.77 -22.00
N VAL A 211 5.75 5.93 -21.35
CA VAL A 211 5.45 6.18 -19.96
C VAL A 211 6.81 5.91 -19.38
N ALA A 212 7.57 6.99 -19.20
CA ALA A 212 8.84 6.92 -18.53
C ALA A 212 8.64 5.96 -17.35
N ALA A 213 9.58 5.04 -17.12
CA ALA A 213 9.80 4.55 -15.76
C ALA A 213 9.56 5.75 -14.84
N PRO A 214 8.75 5.66 -13.77
CA PRO A 214 8.62 6.81 -12.89
C PRO A 214 10.06 7.14 -12.53
N VAL A 215 10.56 8.26 -13.07
CA VAL A 215 11.81 8.87 -12.67
C VAL A 215 11.58 9.00 -11.19
N ALA A 216 12.18 8.12 -10.37
CA ALA A 216 11.77 7.85 -9.00
C ALA A 216 11.17 9.12 -8.43
N GLU A 217 9.82 9.21 -8.45
CA GLU A 217 9.18 10.52 -8.37
C GLU A 217 9.63 11.03 -7.01
N ALA A 218 10.41 12.12 -6.98
CA ALA A 218 11.12 12.50 -5.77
C ALA A 218 10.12 12.51 -4.63
N THR A 219 10.29 11.58 -3.68
CA THR A 219 9.26 11.29 -2.68
C THR A 219 8.92 12.57 -1.95
N ARG A 220 7.65 12.98 -2.02
CA ARG A 220 7.18 14.20 -1.37
C ARG A 220 6.85 13.86 0.08
N THR A 221 7.68 14.35 0.99
CA THR A 221 7.40 14.23 2.42
C THR A 221 6.23 15.15 2.81
N LEU A 222 5.19 14.56 3.38
CA LEU A 222 4.03 15.20 3.95
C LEU A 222 4.10 15.13 5.48
N GLY A 223 4.26 16.28 6.13
CA GLY A 223 4.30 16.36 7.59
C GLY A 223 2.92 16.66 8.18
N VAL A 224 2.44 15.81 9.08
CA VAL A 224 1.23 16.06 9.89
C VAL A 224 1.64 16.57 11.27
N VAL A 225 1.21 17.79 11.60
CA VAL A 225 1.61 18.46 12.85
C VAL A 225 0.67 18.10 13.99
N LEU A 226 1.09 17.17 14.85
CA LEU A 226 0.37 16.71 16.02
C LEU A 226 0.62 17.62 17.24
N TYR A 227 -0.40 17.75 18.07
CA TYR A 227 -0.33 18.42 19.37
C TYR A 227 -1.33 17.78 20.35
N PRO A 228 -1.08 17.84 21.68
CA PRO A 228 -2.00 17.26 22.66
C PRO A 228 -3.44 17.77 22.47
N GLY A 229 -4.39 16.85 22.36
CA GLY A 229 -5.80 17.17 22.12
C GLY A 229 -6.17 17.36 20.65
N PHE A 230 -5.35 16.93 19.69
CA PHE A 230 -5.74 16.87 18.27
C PHE A 230 -6.93 15.91 18.05
N GLU A 231 -7.70 16.13 17.00
CA GLU A 231 -8.84 15.29 16.61
C GLU A 231 -8.36 14.08 15.79
N VAL A 232 -8.66 12.85 16.23
CA VAL A 232 -8.16 11.61 15.58
C VAL A 232 -8.47 11.58 14.08
N LEU A 233 -9.72 11.87 13.69
CA LEU A 233 -10.13 11.68 12.30
C LEU A 233 -9.73 12.86 11.39
N ASP A 234 -9.40 14.03 11.95
CA ASP A 234 -8.76 15.11 11.20
C ASP A 234 -7.36 14.72 10.72
N VAL A 235 -6.69 13.82 11.46
CA VAL A 235 -5.38 13.27 11.09
C VAL A 235 -5.56 12.04 10.22
N PHE A 236 -6.21 11.00 10.74
CA PHE A 236 -6.13 9.68 10.11
C PHE A 236 -7.04 9.53 8.88
N GLY A 237 -8.05 10.38 8.72
CA GLY A 237 -8.79 10.45 7.46
C GLY A 237 -7.89 10.84 6.28
N PRO A 238 -7.24 12.02 6.32
CA PRO A 238 -6.24 12.41 5.32
C PRO A 238 -5.05 11.45 5.19
N VAL A 239 -4.52 10.95 6.30
CA VAL A 239 -3.37 10.02 6.29
C VAL A 239 -3.69 8.74 5.52
N GLU A 240 -4.90 8.17 5.68
CA GLU A 240 -5.34 6.99 4.93
C GLU A 240 -5.27 7.23 3.41
N MET A 241 -5.62 8.44 2.96
CA MET A 241 -5.56 8.79 1.54
C MET A 241 -4.10 9.00 1.09
N TRP A 242 -3.32 9.79 1.83
CA TRP A 242 -1.97 10.16 1.39
C TRP A 242 -0.96 9.01 1.51
N ALA A 243 -1.02 8.19 2.57
CA ALA A 243 -0.09 7.08 2.76
C ALA A 243 -0.28 5.96 1.73
N ASN A 244 -1.49 5.82 1.16
CA ASN A 244 -1.78 4.88 0.08
C ASN A 244 -1.54 5.48 -1.33
N THR A 245 -0.92 6.68 -1.42
CA THR A 245 -0.63 7.34 -2.69
C THR A 245 0.87 7.24 -3.04
N PRO A 246 1.26 6.56 -4.13
CA PRO A 246 2.66 6.44 -4.54
C PRO A 246 3.38 7.79 -4.70
N GLY A 247 4.59 7.91 -4.15
CA GLY A 247 5.38 9.15 -4.21
C GLY A 247 5.04 10.17 -3.11
N LEU A 248 4.13 9.85 -2.19
CA LEU A 248 3.92 10.60 -0.95
C LEU A 248 4.45 9.77 0.24
N GLU A 249 5.16 10.43 1.15
CA GLU A 249 5.60 9.83 2.41
C GLU A 249 5.03 10.65 3.55
N VAL A 250 4.19 10.04 4.39
CA VAL A 250 3.58 10.72 5.53
C VAL A 250 4.46 10.55 6.76
N VAL A 251 4.81 11.67 7.40
CA VAL A 251 5.53 11.70 8.68
C VAL A 251 4.74 12.46 9.73
N MET A 252 4.79 11.99 10.97
CA MET A 252 4.14 12.63 12.11
C MET A 252 5.14 13.54 12.83
N ILE A 253 4.75 14.78 13.08
CA ILE A 253 5.62 15.79 13.69
C ILE A 253 4.92 16.36 14.91
N SER A 254 5.62 16.50 16.02
CA SER A 254 5.12 17.25 17.18
C SER A 254 6.19 18.22 17.69
N GLN A 255 5.87 19.01 18.71
CA GLN A 255 6.83 19.98 19.24
C GLN A 255 8.14 19.32 19.68
N ASP A 256 8.02 18.23 20.45
CA ASP A 256 9.15 17.53 21.07
C ASP A 256 9.40 16.12 20.49
N GLY A 257 8.61 15.70 19.50
CA GLY A 257 8.57 14.32 19.01
C GLY A 257 7.84 13.39 19.99
N GLY A 258 7.87 12.08 19.72
CA GLY A 258 7.38 11.08 20.67
C GLY A 258 5.85 11.04 20.84
N PRO A 259 5.33 10.48 21.96
CA PRO A 259 3.90 10.21 22.12
C PRO A 259 3.06 11.48 22.29
N VAL A 260 2.03 11.64 21.44
CA VAL A 260 1.04 12.71 21.49
C VAL A 260 -0.36 12.13 21.66
N ARG A 261 -1.09 12.58 22.68
CA ARG A 261 -2.44 12.12 22.97
C ARG A 261 -3.49 12.97 22.25
N SER A 262 -4.36 12.34 21.47
CA SER A 262 -5.56 12.95 20.86
C SER A 262 -6.65 13.29 21.88
N ALA A 263 -7.65 14.07 21.46
CA ALA A 263 -8.83 14.39 22.28
C ALA A 263 -9.64 13.13 22.67
N GLN A 264 -9.63 12.10 21.81
CA GLN A 264 -10.32 10.82 22.02
C GLN A 264 -9.52 9.85 22.91
N GLY A 265 -8.28 10.19 23.26
CA GLY A 265 -7.42 9.39 24.15
C GLY A 265 -6.42 8.47 23.44
N THR A 266 -6.52 8.28 22.12
CA THR A 266 -5.51 7.58 21.30
C THR A 266 -4.18 8.30 21.38
N VAL A 267 -3.09 7.54 21.59
CA VAL A 267 -1.72 8.08 21.59
C VAL A 267 -1.05 7.71 20.28
N VAL A 268 -0.52 8.73 19.59
CA VAL A 268 0.20 8.58 18.32
C VAL A 268 1.64 8.99 18.55
N HIS A 269 2.58 8.22 18.01
CA HIS A 269 3.99 8.55 18.09
C HIS A 269 4.36 9.49 16.95
N ALA A 270 4.85 10.69 17.27
CA ALA A 270 5.46 11.58 16.30
C ALA A 270 6.90 11.13 15.99
N ASP A 271 7.20 10.97 14.71
CA ASP A 271 8.50 10.56 14.20
C ASP A 271 9.58 11.63 14.45
N TYR A 272 9.18 12.91 14.37
CA TYR A 272 10.08 14.06 14.49
C TYR A 272 9.57 15.11 15.47
N SER A 273 10.51 15.86 16.05
CA SER A 273 10.23 17.11 16.76
C SER A 273 10.26 18.29 15.78
N PHE A 274 9.85 19.50 16.20
CA PHE A 274 10.01 20.69 15.34
C PHE A 274 11.46 20.95 14.96
N ALA A 275 12.41 20.60 15.84
CA ALA A 275 13.84 20.78 15.62
C ALA A 275 14.42 19.74 14.64
N THR A 276 13.87 18.53 14.58
CA THR A 276 14.38 17.43 13.75
C THR A 276 13.54 17.13 12.52
N ALA A 277 12.41 17.81 12.36
CA ALA A 277 11.52 17.63 11.22
C ALA A 277 12.27 17.86 9.88
N PRO A 278 12.12 16.94 8.91
CA PRO A 278 12.71 17.10 7.59
C PRO A 278 12.04 18.26 6.83
N ARG A 279 12.59 18.58 5.65
CA ARG A 279 11.91 19.49 4.73
C ARG A 279 10.59 18.85 4.28
N LEU A 280 9.53 19.65 4.26
CA LEU A 280 8.18 19.19 3.93
C LEU A 280 7.77 19.74 2.56
N ALA A 281 7.35 18.86 1.66
CA ALA A 281 6.64 19.27 0.46
C ALA A 281 5.21 19.68 0.80
N ILE A 282 4.58 18.97 1.74
CA ILE A 282 3.21 19.23 2.19
C ILE A 282 3.20 19.29 3.72
N MET A 283 2.53 20.28 4.31
CA MET A 283 2.32 20.36 5.75
C MET A 283 0.83 20.37 6.05
N MET A 284 0.36 19.57 7.01
CA MET A 284 -1.04 19.56 7.43
C MET A 284 -1.18 19.83 8.93
N VAL A 285 -2.08 20.75 9.28
CA VAL A 285 -2.44 21.05 10.68
C VAL A 285 -3.88 20.58 10.97
N PRO A 286 -4.07 19.58 11.85
CA PRO A 286 -5.40 19.11 12.24
C PRO A 286 -6.06 20.09 13.20
N GLY A 287 -7.35 19.91 13.45
CA GLY A 287 -8.07 20.57 14.53
C GLY A 287 -8.10 19.72 15.81
N GLY A 288 -9.11 20.01 16.64
CA GLY A 288 -9.36 19.34 17.91
C GLY A 288 -9.30 20.27 19.11
N ALA A 289 -9.69 19.75 20.28
CA ALA A 289 -9.76 20.52 21.53
C ALA A 289 -8.43 21.19 21.91
N GLY A 290 -7.29 20.61 21.52
CA GLY A 290 -5.96 21.17 21.73
C GLY A 290 -5.72 22.52 21.04
N THR A 291 -6.55 22.88 20.04
CA THR A 291 -6.42 24.14 19.30
C THR A 291 -6.38 25.35 20.21
N TYR A 292 -7.21 25.39 21.26
CA TYR A 292 -7.26 26.51 22.20
C TYR A 292 -5.91 26.81 22.86
N SER A 293 -5.19 25.76 23.28
CA SER A 293 -3.84 25.92 23.84
C SER A 293 -2.81 26.24 22.77
N GLN A 294 -2.97 25.69 21.57
CA GLN A 294 -2.04 25.89 20.46
C GLN A 294 -2.09 27.30 19.85
N LEU A 295 -3.23 28.00 19.94
CA LEU A 295 -3.34 29.40 19.54
C LEU A 295 -2.43 30.33 20.35
N GLU A 296 -2.04 29.92 21.55
CA GLU A 296 -1.13 30.66 22.45
C GLU A 296 0.27 30.02 22.50
N ASN A 297 0.58 29.08 21.60
CA ASN A 297 1.87 28.39 21.54
C ASN A 297 2.84 29.06 20.54
N PRO A 298 3.79 29.90 20.98
CA PRO A 298 4.71 30.58 20.06
C PRO A 298 5.64 29.62 19.33
N ALA A 299 5.98 28.46 19.90
CA ALA A 299 6.86 27.49 19.27
C ALA A 299 6.19 26.87 18.03
N LEU A 300 4.92 26.45 18.17
CA LEU A 300 4.13 25.94 17.04
C LEU A 300 3.93 27.02 15.98
N LEU A 301 3.46 28.22 16.36
CA LEU A 301 3.17 29.29 15.39
C LEU A 301 4.42 29.69 14.60
N SER A 302 5.57 29.78 15.26
CA SER A 302 6.87 30.05 14.61
C SER A 302 7.28 28.91 13.68
N PHE A 303 7.18 27.66 14.12
CA PHE A 303 7.48 26.48 13.30
C PHE A 303 6.64 26.46 12.01
N LEU A 304 5.33 26.70 12.11
CA LEU A 304 4.44 26.74 10.95
C LEU A 304 4.79 27.87 9.98
N ASN A 305 5.09 29.07 10.50
CA ASN A 305 5.48 30.20 9.68
C ASN A 305 6.76 29.94 8.88
N VAL A 306 7.78 29.37 9.53
CA VAL A 306 9.05 29.03 8.90
C VAL A 306 8.88 27.92 7.87
N ARG A 307 8.17 26.83 8.22
CA ARG A 307 8.01 25.67 7.34
C ARG A 307 7.13 25.95 6.13
N ASP A 308 6.11 26.79 6.27
CA ASP A 308 5.24 27.15 5.14
C ASP A 308 6.03 27.74 3.97
N ALA A 309 7.10 28.50 4.22
CA ALA A 309 7.92 29.06 3.14
C ALA A 309 8.57 28.00 2.24
N GLU A 310 8.72 26.78 2.74
CA GLU A 310 9.41 25.66 2.07
C GLU A 310 8.44 24.67 1.41
N THR A 311 7.14 24.73 1.75
CA THR A 311 6.11 23.79 1.28
C THR A 311 5.59 24.14 -0.12
N GLU A 312 5.29 23.09 -0.89
CA GLU A 312 4.47 23.19 -2.10
C GLU A 312 3.00 23.42 -1.74
N PHE A 313 2.52 22.78 -0.66
CA PHE A 313 1.15 22.92 -0.17
C PHE A 313 1.08 22.96 1.36
N THR A 314 0.16 23.77 1.88
CA THR A 314 -0.15 23.84 3.31
C THR A 314 -1.63 23.59 3.50
N ALA A 315 -1.94 22.56 4.28
CA ALA A 315 -3.29 22.07 4.50
C ALA A 315 -3.73 22.25 5.96
N SER A 316 -5.04 22.32 6.18
CA SER A 316 -5.61 22.16 7.51
C SER A 316 -6.97 21.49 7.47
N VAL A 317 -7.30 20.81 8.56
CA VAL A 317 -8.64 20.27 8.82
C VAL A 317 -9.21 20.96 10.05
N CYS A 318 -10.53 21.21 10.02
CA CYS A 318 -11.30 21.67 11.17
C CYS A 318 -10.74 22.98 11.75
N THR A 319 -10.54 23.03 13.06
CA THR A 319 -9.98 24.20 13.75
C THR A 319 -8.48 24.40 13.48
N GLY A 320 -7.82 23.52 12.74
CA GLY A 320 -6.44 23.71 12.29
C GLY A 320 -6.28 24.99 11.45
N SER A 321 -7.33 25.41 10.73
CA SER A 321 -7.30 26.68 9.99
C SER A 321 -7.28 27.91 10.91
N ALA A 322 -7.77 27.82 12.15
CA ALA A 322 -7.61 28.88 13.15
C ALA A 322 -6.13 29.05 13.54
N ILE A 323 -5.39 27.94 13.66
CA ILE A 323 -3.94 27.96 13.94
C ILE A 323 -3.19 28.56 12.75
N LEU A 324 -3.53 28.16 11.52
CA LEU A 324 -2.92 28.75 10.32
C LEU A 324 -3.21 30.27 10.21
N ALA A 325 -4.44 30.70 10.51
CA ALA A 325 -4.82 32.10 10.54
C ALA A 325 -4.02 32.87 11.61
N LYS A 326 -3.91 32.33 12.83
CA LYS A 326 -3.12 32.93 13.92
C LYS A 326 -1.63 33.04 13.58
N ALA A 327 -1.08 32.07 12.83
CA ALA A 327 0.30 32.12 12.32
C ALA A 327 0.49 33.12 11.15
N GLY A 328 -0.57 33.81 10.72
CA GLY A 328 -0.55 34.80 9.64
C GLY A 328 -0.51 34.21 8.22
N LEU A 329 -0.68 32.89 8.09
CA LEU A 329 -0.49 32.16 6.84
C LEU A 329 -1.65 32.36 5.85
N LEU A 330 -2.84 32.69 6.36
CA LEU A 330 -4.06 32.82 5.57
C LEU A 330 -4.44 34.27 5.22
N LYS A 331 -3.61 35.25 5.59
CA LYS A 331 -3.91 36.68 5.44
C LYS A 331 -4.35 37.03 4.01
N GLY A 332 -5.57 37.55 3.85
CA GLY A 332 -6.15 37.91 2.56
C GLY A 332 -6.49 36.75 1.61
N ARG A 333 -6.35 35.49 2.05
CA ARG A 333 -6.70 34.28 1.29
C ARG A 333 -8.16 33.90 1.50
N LYS A 334 -8.71 33.07 0.62
CA LYS A 334 -9.93 32.31 0.90
C LYS A 334 -9.59 31.11 1.78
N ALA A 335 -10.41 30.87 2.79
CA ALA A 335 -10.27 29.69 3.66
C ALA A 335 -11.62 29.25 4.22
N THR A 336 -11.68 28.05 4.81
CA THR A 336 -12.82 27.59 5.59
C THR A 336 -12.38 26.89 6.88
N SER A 337 -13.35 26.55 7.71
CA SER A 337 -13.17 25.79 8.95
C SER A 337 -14.42 24.95 9.19
N ASN A 338 -14.37 24.09 10.22
CA ASN A 338 -15.54 23.34 10.64
C ASN A 338 -16.66 24.29 11.09
N LYS A 339 -17.92 23.86 10.90
CA LYS A 339 -19.08 24.74 11.04
C LYS A 339 -19.42 25.05 12.49
N ALA A 340 -19.09 24.16 13.42
CA ALA A 340 -19.36 24.33 14.84
C ALA A 340 -18.45 25.39 15.48
N PHE A 341 -17.19 25.46 15.07
CA PHE A 341 -16.18 26.38 15.59
C PHE A 341 -15.70 27.38 14.53
N PHE A 342 -16.54 27.70 13.55
CA PHE A 342 -16.17 28.61 12.46
C PHE A 342 -15.74 29.99 12.97
N SER A 343 -16.47 30.54 13.96
CA SER A 343 -16.16 31.85 14.56
C SER A 343 -14.77 31.87 15.20
N LEU A 344 -14.32 30.77 15.81
CA LEU A 344 -12.99 30.68 16.42
C LEU A 344 -11.89 30.98 15.38
N ALA A 345 -12.03 30.44 14.17
CA ALA A 345 -11.08 30.68 13.08
C ALA A 345 -11.17 32.13 12.57
N VAL A 346 -12.40 32.65 12.40
CA VAL A 346 -12.64 34.04 11.97
C VAL A 346 -12.02 35.06 12.92
N GLU A 347 -12.11 34.81 14.22
CA GLU A 347 -11.56 35.69 15.26
C GLU A 347 -10.03 35.79 15.23
N GLN A 348 -9.32 34.78 14.69
CA GLN A 348 -7.85 34.82 14.63
C GLN A 348 -7.33 35.76 13.55
N ASP A 349 -8.03 35.86 12.42
CA ASP A 349 -7.71 36.81 11.36
C ASP A 349 -8.98 37.17 10.56
N PRO A 350 -9.56 38.37 10.79
CA PRO A 350 -10.74 38.83 10.07
C PRO A 350 -10.45 39.28 8.63
N THR A 351 -9.17 39.36 8.23
CA THR A 351 -8.79 39.73 6.86
C THR A 351 -8.85 38.55 5.88
N VAL A 352 -8.97 37.33 6.39
CA VAL A 352 -9.17 36.11 5.60
C VAL A 352 -10.61 36.11 5.05
N ASN A 353 -10.77 35.75 3.78
CA ASN A 353 -12.07 35.58 3.14
C ASN A 353 -12.67 34.20 3.51
N TRP A 354 -13.34 34.14 4.66
CA TRP A 354 -13.87 32.91 5.22
C TRP A 354 -15.14 32.41 4.49
N ILE A 355 -15.02 31.29 3.78
CA ILE A 355 -16.11 30.68 2.99
C ILE A 355 -16.87 29.66 3.83
N LYS A 356 -17.89 30.13 4.56
CA LYS A 356 -18.65 29.30 5.52
C LYS A 356 -19.29 28.06 4.92
N ARG A 357 -19.81 28.14 3.70
CA ARG A 357 -20.53 27.03 3.03
C ARG A 357 -19.63 25.98 2.37
N ALA A 358 -18.35 26.30 2.16
CA ALA A 358 -17.43 25.38 1.50
C ALA A 358 -17.12 24.17 2.37
N ARG A 359 -17.07 22.99 1.76
CA ARG A 359 -16.57 21.75 2.38
C ARG A 359 -15.05 21.83 2.54
N TRP A 360 -14.35 22.25 1.49
CA TRP A 360 -12.98 22.72 1.55
C TRP A 360 -12.73 23.86 0.56
N VAL A 361 -11.63 24.59 0.75
CA VAL A 361 -11.21 25.69 -0.09
C VAL A 361 -9.76 25.47 -0.49
N GLU A 362 -9.49 25.58 -1.79
CA GLU A 362 -8.16 25.73 -2.38
C GLU A 362 -7.96 27.21 -2.75
N ASP A 363 -6.88 27.83 -2.23
CA ASP A 363 -6.43 29.16 -2.64
C ASP A 363 -4.89 29.17 -2.77
N GLY A 364 -4.43 29.06 -4.03
CA GLY A 364 -3.00 28.92 -4.32
C GLY A 364 -2.45 27.63 -3.74
N LYS A 365 -1.51 27.73 -2.79
CA LYS A 365 -0.93 26.57 -2.10
C LYS A 365 -1.70 26.12 -0.85
N TYR A 366 -2.73 26.86 -0.45
CA TYR A 366 -3.44 26.61 0.81
C TYR A 366 -4.70 25.77 0.58
N PHE A 367 -4.84 24.69 1.34
CA PHE A 367 -6.01 23.82 1.36
C PHE A 367 -6.61 23.80 2.77
N THR A 368 -7.78 24.41 2.94
CA THR A 368 -8.45 24.41 4.25
C THR A 368 -9.76 23.67 4.15
N SER A 369 -10.05 22.79 5.09
CA SER A 369 -11.25 21.96 5.08
C SER A 369 -12.07 22.12 6.36
N SER A 370 -13.32 21.66 6.27
CA SER A 370 -14.30 21.77 7.35
C SER A 370 -14.10 20.66 8.39
N GLY A 371 -15.14 19.88 8.74
CA GLY A 371 -14.98 18.79 9.70
C GLY A 371 -14.28 17.56 9.12
N VAL A 372 -14.15 16.52 9.93
CA VAL A 372 -13.46 15.26 9.66
C VAL A 372 -13.70 14.68 8.24
N SER A 373 -14.96 14.51 7.83
CA SER A 373 -15.29 13.98 6.50
C SER A 373 -14.87 14.92 5.37
N ALA A 374 -14.92 16.24 5.59
CA ALA A 374 -14.45 17.22 4.63
C ALA A 374 -12.92 17.22 4.52
N GLY A 375 -12.22 16.96 5.62
CA GLY A 375 -10.76 16.77 5.63
C GLY A 375 -10.32 15.58 4.81
N THR A 376 -10.98 14.44 4.97
CA THR A 376 -10.70 13.24 4.15
C THR A 376 -10.97 13.50 2.66
N ASP A 377 -12.11 14.13 2.31
CA ASP A 377 -12.41 14.47 0.91
C ASP A 377 -11.42 15.50 0.34
N MET A 378 -10.97 16.47 1.14
CA MET A 378 -9.95 17.45 0.75
C MET A 378 -8.60 16.77 0.49
N ALA A 379 -8.25 15.72 1.22
CA ALA A 379 -7.02 14.97 1.00
C ALA A 379 -7.02 14.33 -0.41
N LEU A 380 -8.15 13.74 -0.81
CA LEU A 380 -8.37 13.27 -2.18
C LEU A 380 -8.41 14.41 -3.21
N GLY A 381 -8.96 15.58 -2.85
CA GLY A 381 -8.87 16.79 -3.66
C GLY A 381 -7.43 17.24 -3.93
N LEU A 382 -6.56 17.19 -2.92
CA LEU A 382 -5.14 17.49 -3.05
C LEU A 382 -4.42 16.43 -3.89
N ILE A 383 -4.75 15.14 -3.74
CA ILE A 383 -4.26 14.09 -4.63
C ILE A 383 -4.69 14.35 -6.08
N ALA A 384 -5.95 14.73 -6.30
CA ALA A 384 -6.45 15.09 -7.63
C ALA A 384 -5.71 16.31 -8.21
N ARG A 385 -5.29 17.25 -7.36
CA ARG A 385 -4.48 18.41 -7.76
C ARG A 385 -3.05 18.04 -8.16
N LEU A 386 -2.46 17.03 -7.52
CA LEU A 386 -1.09 16.56 -7.74
C LEU A 386 -0.99 15.57 -8.91
N LYS A 387 -1.89 14.60 -8.95
CA LYS A 387 -1.80 13.42 -9.83
C LYS A 387 -3.00 13.24 -10.75
N GLY A 388 -3.98 14.13 -10.66
CA GLY A 388 -5.18 14.11 -11.48
C GLY A 388 -6.34 13.36 -10.84
N LYS A 389 -7.56 13.76 -11.22
CA LYS A 389 -8.81 13.29 -10.63
C LYS A 389 -9.06 11.77 -10.82
N ALA A 390 -8.55 11.19 -11.90
CA ALA A 390 -8.67 9.77 -12.18
C ALA A 390 -7.95 8.91 -11.12
N GLU A 391 -6.74 9.31 -10.72
CA GLU A 391 -5.98 8.61 -9.67
C GLU A 391 -6.66 8.74 -8.31
N ALA A 392 -7.15 9.95 -7.96
CA ALA A 392 -7.90 10.16 -6.72
C ALA A 392 -9.16 9.28 -6.63
N HIS A 393 -9.94 9.16 -7.72
CA HIS A 393 -11.09 8.24 -7.76
C HIS A 393 -10.69 6.77 -7.68
N ALA A 394 -9.60 6.38 -8.34
CA ALA A 394 -9.11 5.01 -8.28
C ALA A 394 -8.71 4.62 -6.86
N LEU A 395 -8.00 5.51 -6.16
CA LEU A 395 -7.64 5.36 -4.76
C LEU A 395 -8.86 5.29 -3.84
N ALA A 396 -9.79 6.25 -3.97
CA ALA A 396 -11.02 6.24 -3.17
C ALA A 396 -11.79 4.92 -3.36
N LYS A 397 -11.88 4.43 -4.60
CA LYS A 397 -12.49 3.15 -4.92
C LYS A 397 -11.75 1.95 -4.31
N SER A 398 -10.42 1.94 -4.35
CA SER A 398 -9.64 0.82 -3.76
C SER A 398 -9.75 0.77 -2.24
N LEU A 399 -10.00 1.91 -1.60
CA LEU A 399 -10.21 2.02 -0.15
C LEU A 399 -11.68 1.94 0.25
N GLU A 400 -12.58 1.66 -0.71
CA GLU A 400 -14.04 1.64 -0.51
C GLU A 400 -14.60 2.94 0.11
N TYR A 401 -13.92 4.06 -0.15
CA TYR A 401 -14.28 5.37 0.35
C TYR A 401 -15.17 6.12 -0.64
N GLU A 402 -16.36 6.51 -0.21
CA GLU A 402 -17.27 7.34 -1.02
C GLU A 402 -16.81 8.80 -1.01
N TRP A 403 -16.02 9.19 -2.02
CA TRP A 403 -15.50 10.55 -2.15
C TRP A 403 -16.59 11.55 -2.55
N ARG A 404 -16.78 12.61 -1.74
CA ARG A 404 -17.58 13.78 -2.13
C ARG A 404 -16.67 14.86 -2.73
N ASP A 405 -16.65 14.91 -4.05
CA ASP A 405 -15.73 15.74 -4.84
C ASP A 405 -16.20 17.18 -5.09
N ASP A 406 -17.34 17.60 -4.54
CA ASP A 406 -17.81 19.00 -4.57
C ASP A 406 -17.25 19.80 -3.38
N PRO A 407 -16.27 20.70 -3.59
CA PRO A 407 -15.72 21.56 -2.53
C PRO A 407 -16.70 22.60 -2.01
N SER A 408 -17.71 22.97 -2.80
CA SER A 408 -18.50 24.17 -2.57
C SER A 408 -19.66 23.98 -1.60
N TYR A 409 -20.07 22.71 -1.37
CA TYR A 409 -21.25 22.36 -0.60
C TYR A 409 -20.92 21.54 0.64
N ASP A 410 -21.07 22.17 1.81
CA ASP A 410 -21.08 21.49 3.10
C ASP A 410 -22.50 21.40 3.67
N PRO A 411 -23.08 20.20 3.84
CA PRO A 411 -24.44 20.04 4.37
C PRO A 411 -24.59 20.47 5.83
N PHE A 412 -23.48 20.65 6.56
CA PHE A 412 -23.47 21.12 7.95
C PHE A 412 -23.43 22.64 8.06
N ALA A 413 -23.23 23.36 6.94
CA ALA A 413 -23.41 24.80 6.90
C ALA A 413 -24.92 25.10 6.95
N LYS A 414 -25.47 25.29 8.17
CA LYS A 414 -26.84 25.78 8.34
C LYS A 414 -27.02 27.08 7.53
N PRO A 415 -28.22 27.32 6.94
CA PRO A 415 -28.57 28.57 6.28
C PRO A 415 -28.21 29.82 7.09
#